data_AF-A0A975QP08-F1
#
_entry.id   AF-A0A975QP08-F1
#
_cell.length_a   1.000
_cell.length_b   1.000
_cell.length_c   1.000
_cell.angle_alpha   90.00
_cell.angle_beta   90.00
_cell.angle_gamma   90.00
#
_symmetry.space_group_name_H-M   'P 1'
#
loop_
_entity.id
_entity.type
_entity.pdbx_description
1 polymer ?
#
loop_
_entity_poly.entity_id
_entity_poly.type
_entity_poly.pdbx_seq_one_letter_code
_entity_poly.pdbx_strand_id
1 'polypeptide(L)'
;MKDILKIKNVKARKEHICSWCGGVINKGEFYENSTVVNDGSFYIWKAHLKCNELTHKLDMWDCDDGDGLTSDDFGNCVLEFLYRELNDEEYEKITEKDLDEVIDIVLQML
;
A
#
# COMPACT_ATOMS: atom_id res chain seq x y z
N MET A 1 -20.63 7.18 -0.79
CA MET A 1 -19.86 8.41 -0.52
C MET A 1 -18.56 8.00 0.11
N LYS A 2 -17.43 8.38 -0.50
CA LYS A 2 -16.09 8.05 -0.02
C LYS A 2 -15.35 9.34 0.26
N ASP A 3 -15.02 9.57 1.52
CA ASP A 3 -14.32 10.79 1.93
C ASP A 3 -13.19 10.45 2.88
N ILE A 4 -12.03 11.05 2.63
CA ILE A 4 -10.96 11.08 3.63
C ILE A 4 -11.18 12.30 4.51
N LEU A 5 -11.60 12.06 5.75
CA LEU A 5 -11.91 13.13 6.70
C LEU A 5 -10.67 13.73 7.34
N LYS A 6 -9.61 12.94 7.47
CA LYS A 6 -8.37 13.35 8.13
C LYS A 6 -7.21 12.48 7.71
N ILE A 7 -6.09 13.12 7.38
CA ILE A 7 -4.80 12.47 7.11
C ILE A 7 -3.76 13.05 8.08
N LYS A 8 -2.87 12.20 8.59
CA LYS A 8 -1.72 12.64 9.39
C LYS A 8 -0.57 11.64 9.32
N ASN A 9 0.65 12.15 9.23
CA ASN A 9 1.85 11.35 9.45
C ASN A 9 2.16 11.34 10.95
N VAL A 10 2.24 10.14 11.52
CA VAL A 10 2.41 9.95 12.97
C VAL A 10 3.47 8.90 13.26
N LYS A 11 4.15 9.05 14.40
CA LYS A 11 5.09 8.04 14.90
C LYS A 11 4.32 6.94 15.63
N ALA A 12 4.55 5.68 15.24
CA ALA A 12 3.96 4.50 15.84
C ALA A 12 4.38 4.36 17.31
N ARG A 13 3.39 4.33 18.22
CA ARG A 13 3.62 4.12 19.66
C ARG A 13 3.66 2.65 20.06
N LYS A 14 3.12 1.79 19.19
CA LYS A 14 3.12 0.32 19.22
C LYS A 14 3.11 -0.16 17.78
N GLU A 15 3.32 -1.46 17.57
CA GLU A 15 3.22 -2.05 16.24
C GLU A 15 1.80 -1.93 15.66
N HIS A 16 1.75 -1.78 14.35
CA HIS A 16 0.53 -1.76 13.55
C HIS A 16 0.71 -2.64 12.32
N ILE A 17 -0.39 -3.03 11.71
CA ILE A 17 -0.38 -3.67 10.39
C ILE A 17 -0.73 -2.62 9.35
N CYS A 18 0.05 -2.57 8.28
CA CYS A 18 -0.21 -1.73 7.13
C CYS A 18 -1.46 -2.22 6.39
N SER A 19 -2.38 -1.31 6.11
CA SER A 19 -3.62 -1.55 5.39
C SER A 19 -3.43 -1.82 3.90
N TRP A 20 -2.25 -1.50 3.34
CA TRP A 20 -1.90 -1.84 1.95
C TRP A 20 -1.26 -3.23 1.87
N CYS A 21 -0.02 -3.35 2.36
CA CYS A 21 0.79 -4.55 2.12
C CYS A 21 0.64 -5.64 3.18
N GLY A 22 -0.10 -5.41 4.27
CA GLY A 22 -0.19 -6.34 5.39
C GLY A 22 1.08 -6.44 6.25
N GLY A 23 2.17 -5.79 5.85
CA GLY A 23 3.43 -5.76 6.60
C GLY A 23 3.35 -4.99 7.92
N VAL A 24 4.32 -5.23 8.80
CA VAL A 24 4.38 -4.61 10.14
C VAL A 24 4.93 -3.19 10.04
N ILE A 25 4.20 -2.23 10.61
CA ILE A 25 4.69 -0.88 10.92
C ILE A 25 5.26 -0.95 12.33
N ASN A 26 6.58 -0.80 12.46
CA ASN A 26 7.29 -1.02 13.71
C ASN A 26 7.07 0.13 14.70
N LYS A 27 7.19 -0.16 16.00
CA LYS A 27 7.18 0.90 17.02
C LYS A 27 8.31 1.89 16.75
N GLY A 28 7.97 3.17 16.68
CA GLY A 28 8.91 4.26 16.38
C GLY A 28 9.01 4.62 14.90
N GLU A 29 8.44 3.83 14.01
CA GLU A 29 8.32 4.14 12.59
C GLU A 29 7.27 5.23 12.34
N PHE A 30 7.45 6.03 11.30
CA PHE A 30 6.43 6.98 10.85
C PHE A 30 5.51 6.32 9.82
N TYR A 31 4.21 6.55 9.94
CA TYR A 31 3.20 6.01 9.05
C TYR A 31 2.07 7.02 8.85
N GLU A 32 1.30 6.87 7.78
CA GLU A 32 0.10 7.67 7.56
C GLU A 32 -1.09 7.03 8.27
N ASN A 33 -1.82 7.82 9.03
CA ASN A 33 -3.04 7.42 9.72
C ASN A 33 -4.23 8.23 9.20
N SER A 34 -5.05 7.58 8.39
CA SER A 34 -6.15 8.20 7.66
C SER A 34 -7.50 7.77 8.23
N THR A 35 -8.37 8.74 8.48
CA THR A 35 -9.77 8.51 8.88
C THR A 35 -10.62 8.60 7.64
N VAL A 36 -11.22 7.48 7.26
CA VAL A 36 -11.95 7.35 6.00
C VAL A 36 -13.41 6.99 6.29
N VAL A 37 -14.31 7.54 5.49
CA VAL A 37 -15.71 7.14 5.44
C VAL A 37 -15.93 6.47 4.10
N ASN A 38 -16.42 5.23 4.12
CA ASN A 38 -16.90 4.54 2.92
C ASN A 38 -18.30 4.00 3.22
N ASP A 39 -19.25 4.35 2.35
CA ASP A 39 -20.68 4.03 2.47
C ASP A 39 -21.26 4.24 3.89
N GLY A 40 -20.93 5.38 4.50
CA GLY A 40 -21.39 5.74 5.85
C GLY A 40 -20.66 5.04 7.01
N SER A 41 -19.77 4.09 6.70
CA SER A 41 -18.95 3.39 7.68
C SER A 41 -17.60 4.08 7.87
N PHE A 42 -17.21 4.30 9.13
CA PHE A 42 -15.93 4.91 9.49
C PHE A 42 -14.87 3.84 9.72
N TYR A 43 -13.70 4.03 9.13
CA TYR A 43 -12.54 3.18 9.38
C TYR A 43 -11.24 3.98 9.45
N ILE A 44 -10.23 3.32 10.02
CA ILE A 44 -8.88 3.85 10.14
C ILE A 44 -7.97 3.08 9.21
N TRP A 45 -7.47 3.76 8.19
CA TRP A 45 -6.45 3.26 7.28
C TRP A 45 -5.07 3.61 7.82
N LYS A 46 -4.19 2.62 7.98
CA LYS A 46 -2.81 2.85 8.45
C LYS A 46 -1.87 2.35 7.37
N ALA A 47 -1.07 3.22 6.78
CA ALA A 47 -0.19 2.84 5.69
C ALA A 47 1.26 3.19 6.02
N HIS A 48 2.21 2.29 5.69
CA HIS A 48 3.60 2.71 5.57
C HIS A 48 3.67 3.88 4.58
N LEU A 49 4.57 4.84 4.83
CA LEU A 49 4.73 5.98 3.93
C LEU A 49 5.13 5.55 2.51
N LYS A 50 5.98 4.52 2.41
CA LYS A 50 6.41 3.93 1.13
C LYS A 50 5.25 3.30 0.33
N CYS A 51 4.30 2.66 1.01
CA CYS A 51 3.14 2.07 0.34
C CYS A 51 2.22 3.16 -0.23
N ASN A 52 2.01 4.24 0.52
CA ASN A 52 1.26 5.40 0.01
C ASN A 52 1.99 6.13 -1.11
N GLU A 53 3.31 6.25 -1.05
CA GLU A 53 4.07 6.82 -2.17
C GLU A 53 3.88 5.98 -3.43
N LEU A 54 3.91 4.65 -3.29
CA LEU A 54 3.77 3.73 -4.41
C LEU A 54 2.38 3.81 -5.08
N THR A 55 1.29 3.98 -4.31
CA THR A 55 -0.06 4.13 -4.91
C THR A 55 -0.13 5.31 -5.86
N HIS A 56 0.56 6.41 -5.52
CA HIS A 56 0.64 7.58 -6.38
C HIS A 56 1.59 7.39 -7.57
N LYS A 57 2.75 6.76 -7.37
CA LYS A 57 3.73 6.55 -8.44
C LYS A 57 3.22 5.58 -9.52
N LEU A 58 2.44 4.58 -9.16
CA LEU A 58 1.83 3.62 -10.09
C LEU A 58 0.43 4.01 -10.55
N ASP A 59 -0.04 5.21 -10.21
CA ASP A 59 -1.37 5.73 -10.55
C ASP A 59 -2.50 4.73 -10.24
N MET A 60 -2.39 4.02 -9.10
CA MET A 60 -3.28 2.89 -8.77
C MET A 60 -4.74 3.31 -8.57
N TRP A 61 -5.03 4.60 -8.44
CA TRP A 61 -6.39 5.11 -8.31
C TRP A 61 -7.22 4.89 -9.57
N ASP A 62 -6.59 4.68 -10.74
CA ASP A 62 -7.26 4.26 -11.96
C ASP A 62 -7.79 2.81 -11.89
N CYS A 63 -7.31 2.01 -10.93
CA CYS A 63 -7.80 0.67 -10.64
C CYS A 63 -9.01 0.66 -9.68
N ASP A 64 -9.44 1.82 -9.14
CA ASP A 64 -10.67 1.91 -8.34
C ASP A 64 -11.90 1.75 -9.25
N ASP A 65 -12.60 0.63 -9.12
CA ASP A 65 -13.81 0.28 -9.88
C ASP A 65 -15.09 0.96 -9.38
N GLY A 66 -14.97 1.83 -8.38
CA GLY A 66 -16.09 2.50 -7.74
C GLY A 66 -16.27 2.13 -6.27
N ASP A 67 -15.59 1.11 -5.75
CA ASP A 67 -15.68 0.63 -4.35
C ASP A 67 -14.45 0.93 -3.47
N GLY A 68 -13.36 1.39 -4.08
CA GLY A 68 -12.21 2.00 -3.42
C GLY A 68 -11.05 1.07 -3.52
N LEU A 69 -9.85 1.62 -3.71
CA LEU A 69 -8.65 0.81 -3.81
C LEU A 69 -8.45 -0.04 -2.55
N THR A 70 -8.50 -1.36 -2.71
CA THR A 70 -8.34 -2.34 -1.63
C THR A 70 -6.88 -2.79 -1.46
N SER A 71 -6.59 -3.51 -0.37
CA SER A 71 -5.27 -4.15 -0.21
C SER A 71 -4.95 -5.14 -1.32
N ASP A 72 -5.98 -5.82 -1.84
CA ASP A 72 -5.83 -6.84 -2.87
C ASP A 72 -5.56 -6.17 -4.22
N ASP A 73 -6.27 -5.07 -4.53
CA ASP A 73 -5.98 -4.25 -5.71
C ASP A 73 -4.55 -3.71 -5.67
N PHE A 74 -4.12 -3.19 -4.53
CA PHE A 74 -2.75 -2.73 -4.32
C PHE A 74 -1.74 -3.84 -4.60
N GLY A 75 -1.94 -5.03 -4.03
CA GLY A 75 -1.06 -6.18 -4.27
C GLY A 75 -1.03 -6.58 -5.75
N ASN A 76 -2.19 -6.64 -6.39
CA ASN A 76 -2.30 -6.97 -7.81
C ASN A 76 -1.58 -5.94 -8.70
N CYS A 77 -1.74 -4.64 -8.44
CA CYS A 77 -1.03 -3.59 -9.18
C CYS A 77 0.49 -3.74 -9.07
N VAL A 78 1.00 -4.07 -7.89
CA VAL A 78 2.44 -4.31 -7.66
C VAL A 78 2.92 -5.52 -8.46
N LEU A 79 2.19 -6.63 -8.40
CA LEU A 79 2.54 -7.86 -9.14
C LEU A 79 2.45 -7.66 -10.65
N GLU A 80 1.42 -6.96 -11.14
CA GLU A 80 1.29 -6.63 -12.55
C GLU A 80 2.43 -5.75 -13.06
N PHE A 81 2.86 -4.76 -12.27
CA PHE A 81 4.02 -3.96 -12.60
C PHE A 81 5.27 -4.83 -12.74
N LEU A 82 5.56 -5.68 -11.75
CA LEU A 82 6.72 -6.57 -11.76
C LEU A 82 6.69 -7.54 -12.94
N TYR A 83 5.53 -8.12 -13.25
CA TYR A 83 5.38 -9.04 -14.38
C TYR A 83 5.67 -8.38 -15.73
N ARG A 84 5.45 -7.07 -15.87
CA ARG A 84 5.75 -6.32 -17.10
C ARG A 84 7.23 -5.96 -17.22
N GLU A 85 7.90 -5.70 -16.09
CA GLU A 85 9.28 -5.20 -16.07
C GLU A 85 10.34 -6.30 -15.97
N LEU A 86 9.98 -7.46 -15.39
CA LEU A 86 10.93 -8.53 -15.09
C LEU A 86 10.75 -9.74 -16.01
N ASN A 87 11.81 -10.54 -16.13
CA ASN A 87 11.68 -11.88 -16.70
C ASN A 87 11.14 -12.89 -15.65
N ASP A 88 10.70 -14.05 -16.10
CA ASP A 88 10.07 -15.07 -15.26
C ASP A 88 10.92 -15.47 -14.03
N GLU A 89 12.24 -15.66 -14.19
CA GLU A 89 13.13 -16.06 -13.09
C GLU A 89 13.28 -14.95 -12.03
N GLU A 90 13.39 -13.70 -12.48
CA GLU A 90 13.45 -12.52 -11.59
C GLU A 90 12.12 -12.31 -10.85
N TYR A 91 11.00 -12.44 -11.56
CA TYR A 91 9.66 -12.30 -11.03
C TYR A 91 9.38 -13.34 -9.93
N GLU A 92 9.65 -14.62 -10.20
CA GLU A 92 9.47 -15.71 -9.23
C GLU A 92 10.29 -15.43 -7.96
N LYS A 93 11.57 -15.08 -8.11
CA LYS A 93 12.44 -14.80 -6.97
C LYS A 93 12.00 -13.60 -6.13
N ILE A 94 11.50 -12.54 -6.77
CA ILE A 94 11.04 -11.35 -6.06
C ILE A 94 9.72 -11.62 -5.35
N THR A 95 8.80 -12.35 -5.99
CA THR A 95 7.46 -12.62 -5.46
C THR A 95 7.40 -13.69 -4.37
N GLU A 96 8.50 -14.41 -4.11
CA GLU A 96 8.69 -15.23 -2.90
C GLU A 96 8.83 -14.40 -1.61
N LYS A 97 9.07 -13.09 -1.72
CA LYS A 97 9.29 -12.18 -0.58
C LYS A 97 7.98 -11.62 -0.05
N ASP A 98 8.03 -11.11 1.18
CA ASP A 98 6.93 -10.33 1.73
C ASP A 98 6.71 -9.05 0.90
N LEU A 99 5.44 -8.69 0.71
CA LEU A 99 5.05 -7.57 -0.15
C LEU A 99 5.65 -6.24 0.31
N ASP A 100 5.94 -6.08 1.62
CA ASP A 100 6.60 -4.88 2.13
C ASP A 100 8.05 -4.75 1.65
N GLU A 101 8.81 -5.84 1.55
CA GLU A 101 10.15 -5.87 0.94
C GLU A 101 10.07 -5.61 -0.57
N VAL A 102 9.10 -6.22 -1.23
CA VAL A 102 8.88 -6.07 -2.68
C VAL A 102 8.66 -4.61 -3.06
N ILE A 103 7.91 -3.87 -2.25
CA ILE A 103 7.65 -2.44 -2.48
C ILE A 103 8.93 -1.60 -2.52
N ASP A 104 9.94 -1.92 -1.70
CA ASP A 104 11.21 -1.18 -1.74
C ASP A 104 11.95 -1.41 -3.06
N ILE A 105 11.84 -2.61 -3.64
CA ILE A 105 12.41 -2.94 -4.95
C ILE A 105 11.67 -2.16 -6.04
N VAL A 106 10.34 -2.20 -6.04
CA VAL A 106 9.52 -1.50 -7.04
C VAL A 106 9.77 0.01 -7.00
N LEU A 107 9.86 0.62 -5.83
CA LEU A 107 10.15 2.05 -5.70
C LEU A 107 11.53 2.44 -6.28
N GLN A 108 12.49 1.52 -6.34
CA GLN A 108 13.79 1.76 -6.98
C GLN A 108 13.74 1.66 -8.50
N MET A 109 12.68 1.08 -9.07
CA MET A 109 12.44 0.96 -10.51
C MET A 109 11.70 2.18 -11.09
N LEU A 110 11.16 3.08 -10.24
CA LEU A 110 10.32 4.24 -10.58
C LEU A 110 11.00 5.59 -10.34
#